data_AF-X6M6L0-F1
#
_entry.id   AF-X6M6L0-F1
#
_cell.length_a   1.000
_cell.length_b   1.000
_cell.length_c   1.000
_cell.angle_alpha   90.00
_cell.angle_beta   90.00
_cell.angle_gamma   90.00
#
_symmetry.space_group_name_H-M   'P 1'
#
loop_
_entity.id
_entity.type
_entity.pdbx_description
1 polymer ?
#
loop_
_entity_poly.entity_id
_entity_poly.type
_entity_poly.pdbx_seq_one_letter_code
_entity_poly.pdbx_strand_id
1 'polypeptide(L)'
;MKDMKKNFKEAQSFRLQESVKSRILGVLRKYQNGFMNELLHMETVCKKAQANLTQLVAQYGRKNNIYRVPVTNEERRLYMDTCVFLSMRLKVEEIFLRRLLSYSYNQQRLNEKDTTDLQGILRGLWGGLKAKFKIQLPWPNVRLAGVADMQGLLTEKEVFLKVKIPETQDFTCGQCTTLNNWNCVACVKCGKEKPEYYIHKGSIGLMKNPCLHPGSYRLFDCVYIRELDEMFDGEVLVFSANSSCNTAQVHQLSGGDLDGDDFLCVMAEDLLPVDGINYFV
;
A
#
# COMPACT_ATOMS: atom_id res chain seq x y z
N MET A 1 -36.50 17.87 17.96
CA MET A 1 -36.49 16.51 18.56
C MET A 1 -37.43 15.51 17.86
N LYS A 2 -38.55 15.95 17.24
CA LYS A 2 -39.40 15.07 16.41
C LYS A 2 -38.78 14.76 15.04
N ASP A 3 -38.05 15.70 14.43
CA ASP A 3 -37.38 15.48 13.12
C ASP A 3 -36.22 14.49 13.19
N MET A 4 -35.45 14.51 14.29
CA MET A 4 -34.34 13.59 14.54
C MET A 4 -34.78 12.11 14.64
N LYS A 5 -35.99 11.86 15.17
CA LYS A 5 -36.58 10.51 15.25
C LYS A 5 -37.12 10.02 13.90
N LYS A 6 -37.45 10.92 12.98
CA LYS A 6 -37.89 10.59 11.62
C LYS A 6 -36.69 10.17 10.76
N ASN A 7 -35.59 10.93 10.82
CA ASN A 7 -34.34 10.60 10.13
C ASN A 7 -33.72 9.28 10.63
N PHE A 8 -33.87 8.94 11.91
CA PHE A 8 -33.34 7.67 12.45
C PHE A 8 -34.08 6.43 11.92
N LYS A 9 -35.40 6.53 11.67
CA LYS A 9 -36.18 5.45 11.06
C LYS A 9 -35.89 5.29 9.57
N GLU A 10 -35.60 6.40 8.88
CA GLU A 10 -35.18 6.41 7.47
C GLU A 10 -33.73 5.90 7.30
N ALA A 11 -32.84 6.20 8.24
CA ALA A 11 -31.48 5.63 8.27
C ALA A 11 -31.48 4.12 8.56
N GLN A 12 -32.37 3.63 9.45
CA GLN A 12 -32.54 2.19 9.71
C GLN A 12 -33.12 1.41 8.53
N SER A 13 -33.82 2.07 7.61
CA SER A 13 -34.38 1.45 6.40
C SER A 13 -33.47 1.60 5.18
N PHE A 14 -32.32 2.27 5.31
CA PHE A 14 -31.38 2.48 4.21
C PHE A 14 -30.77 1.14 3.77
N ARG A 15 -31.34 0.57 2.69
CA ARG A 15 -30.76 -0.56 1.99
C ARG A 15 -29.96 -0.02 0.81
N LEU A 16 -28.67 -0.36 0.77
CA LEU A 16 -27.86 -0.14 -0.42
C LEU A 16 -28.60 -0.71 -1.64
N GLN A 17 -28.74 0.10 -2.69
CA GLN A 17 -29.30 -0.36 -3.95
C GLN A 17 -28.47 -1.54 -4.47
N GLU A 18 -29.12 -2.50 -5.12
CA GLU A 18 -28.47 -3.72 -5.58
C GLU A 18 -27.36 -3.45 -6.60
N SER A 19 -27.51 -2.39 -7.40
CA SER A 19 -26.49 -1.85 -8.30
C SER A 19 -25.23 -1.38 -7.54
N VAL A 20 -25.42 -0.65 -6.43
CA VAL A 20 -24.33 -0.16 -5.59
C VAL A 20 -23.65 -1.31 -4.86
N LYS A 21 -24.41 -2.28 -4.32
CA LYS A 21 -23.83 -3.50 -3.71
C LYS A 21 -23.00 -4.29 -4.71
N SER A 22 -23.52 -4.49 -5.92
CA SER A 22 -22.81 -5.22 -6.98
C SER A 22 -21.51 -4.51 -7.35
N ARG A 23 -21.52 -3.16 -7.41
CA ARG A 23 -20.32 -2.36 -7.65
C ARG A 23 -19.30 -2.51 -6.51
N ILE A 24 -19.73 -2.38 -5.25
CA ILE A 24 -18.87 -2.58 -4.07
C ILE A 24 -18.26 -3.98 -4.08
N LEU A 25 -19.07 -5.02 -4.29
CA LEU A 25 -18.59 -6.40 -4.38
C LEU A 25 -17.62 -6.60 -5.55
N GLY A 26 -17.86 -5.94 -6.68
CA GLY A 26 -16.94 -5.94 -7.82
C GLY A 26 -15.58 -5.35 -7.46
N VAL A 27 -15.55 -4.20 -6.79
CA VAL A 27 -14.31 -3.56 -6.31
C VAL A 27 -13.61 -4.45 -5.28
N LEU A 28 -14.32 -4.97 -4.29
CA LEU A 28 -13.77 -5.88 -3.28
C LEU A 28 -13.16 -7.13 -3.93
N ARG A 29 -13.87 -7.75 -4.90
CA ARG A 29 -13.36 -8.90 -5.66
C ARG A 29 -12.16 -8.52 -6.50
N LYS A 30 -12.12 -7.34 -7.13
CA LYS A 30 -10.96 -6.89 -7.91
C LYS A 30 -9.70 -6.86 -7.04
N TYR A 31 -9.77 -6.19 -5.88
CA TYR A 31 -8.63 -6.10 -4.96
C TYR A 31 -8.27 -7.46 -4.34
N GLN A 32 -9.27 -8.25 -3.96
CA GLN A 32 -9.05 -9.58 -3.43
C GLN A 32 -8.43 -10.51 -4.49
N ASN A 33 -8.96 -10.52 -5.72
CA ASN A 33 -8.46 -11.34 -6.80
C ASN A 33 -7.07 -10.90 -7.28
N GLY A 34 -6.80 -9.60 -7.34
CA GLY A 34 -5.45 -9.09 -7.63
C GLY A 34 -4.45 -9.66 -6.64
N PHE A 35 -4.75 -9.53 -5.35
CA PHE A 35 -3.95 -10.11 -4.29
C PHE A 35 -3.85 -11.66 -4.38
N MET A 36 -4.95 -12.35 -4.65
CA MET A 36 -4.98 -13.81 -4.77
C MET A 36 -4.21 -14.33 -5.98
N ASN A 37 -4.30 -13.66 -7.12
CA ASN A 37 -3.61 -14.03 -8.34
C ASN A 37 -2.10 -13.85 -8.17
N GLU A 38 -1.68 -12.75 -7.54
CA GLU A 38 -0.28 -12.55 -7.14
C GLU A 38 0.17 -13.66 -6.18
N LEU A 39 -0.65 -14.00 -5.17
CA LEU A 39 -0.32 -15.06 -4.21
C LEU A 39 -0.28 -16.46 -4.83
N LEU A 40 -1.18 -16.79 -5.77
CA LEU A 40 -1.16 -18.05 -6.52
C LEU A 40 0.02 -18.13 -7.48
N HIS A 41 0.38 -17.02 -8.12
CA HIS A 41 1.59 -16.93 -8.93
C HIS A 41 2.82 -17.24 -8.07
N MET A 42 2.89 -16.66 -6.87
CA MET A 42 3.94 -16.89 -5.89
C MET A 42 3.98 -18.35 -5.40
N GLU A 43 2.82 -18.93 -5.08
CA GLU A 43 2.73 -20.33 -4.69
C GLU A 43 3.22 -21.25 -5.82
N THR A 44 2.90 -20.91 -7.08
CA THR A 44 3.37 -21.63 -8.26
C THR A 44 4.88 -21.55 -8.42
N VAL A 45 5.46 -20.35 -8.24
CA VAL A 45 6.92 -20.14 -8.28
C VAL A 45 7.61 -20.94 -7.16
N CYS A 46 7.11 -20.86 -5.93
CA CYS A 46 7.62 -21.62 -4.79
C CYS A 46 7.51 -23.14 -4.99
N LYS A 47 6.37 -23.63 -5.48
CA LYS A 47 6.17 -25.07 -5.79
C LYS A 47 7.11 -25.53 -6.88
N LYS A 48 7.33 -24.72 -7.92
CA LYS A 48 8.29 -25.02 -8.99
C LYS A 48 9.72 -25.09 -8.45
N ALA A 49 10.11 -24.17 -7.59
CA ALA A 49 11.40 -24.19 -6.91
C ALA A 49 11.55 -25.42 -5.99
N GLN A 50 10.50 -25.79 -5.24
CA GLN A 50 10.48 -26.96 -4.38
C GLN A 50 10.55 -28.28 -5.17
N ALA A 51 9.85 -28.37 -6.30
CA ALA A 51 9.91 -29.54 -7.18
C ALA A 51 11.31 -29.70 -7.78
N ASN A 52 11.93 -28.60 -8.22
CA ASN A 52 13.31 -28.60 -8.71
C ASN A 52 14.30 -29.05 -7.61
N LEU A 53 14.13 -28.58 -6.38
CA LEU A 53 14.94 -29.00 -5.23
C LEU A 53 14.78 -30.51 -4.96
N THR A 54 13.55 -31.02 -5.00
CA THR A 54 13.26 -32.44 -4.75
C THR A 54 13.88 -33.34 -5.81
N GLN A 55 13.81 -32.96 -7.10
CA GLN A 55 14.49 -33.66 -8.19
C GLN A 55 16.00 -33.66 -8.04
N LEU A 56 16.59 -32.54 -7.62
CA LEU A 56 18.03 -32.43 -7.40
C LEU A 56 18.50 -33.28 -6.21
N VAL A 57 17.76 -33.30 -5.11
CA VAL A 57 18.04 -34.18 -3.96
C VAL A 57 17.99 -35.66 -4.36
N ALA A 58 17.03 -36.04 -5.21
CA ALA A 58 16.95 -37.39 -5.76
C ALA A 58 18.16 -37.72 -6.66
N GLN A 59 18.67 -36.75 -7.41
CA GLN A 59 19.77 -36.94 -8.37
C GLN A 59 21.16 -36.99 -7.72
N TYR A 60 21.44 -36.17 -6.72
CA TYR A 60 22.80 -36.05 -6.14
C TYR A 60 22.91 -36.55 -4.68
N GLY A 61 21.80 -36.99 -4.08
CA GLY A 61 21.73 -37.52 -2.72
C GLY A 61 21.89 -36.45 -1.62
N ARG A 62 21.31 -36.70 -0.45
CA ARG A 62 21.30 -35.74 0.69
C ARG A 62 22.69 -35.32 1.19
N LYS A 63 23.77 -36.03 0.82
CA LYS A 63 25.08 -35.90 1.46
C LYS A 63 25.98 -34.80 0.92
N ASN A 64 25.67 -34.20 -0.24
CA ASN A 64 26.48 -33.12 -0.79
C ASN A 64 25.65 -31.87 -0.98
N ASN A 65 25.29 -31.17 0.10
CA ASN A 65 25.00 -29.73 0.12
C ASN A 65 24.55 -29.23 -1.27
N ILE A 66 23.38 -29.72 -1.72
CA ILE A 66 22.96 -29.52 -3.10
C ILE A 66 22.22 -28.23 -3.09
N TYR A 67 22.93 -27.19 -3.45
CA TYR A 67 22.31 -25.95 -3.68
C TYR A 67 22.73 -25.35 -5.02
N ARG A 68 21.85 -24.59 -5.66
CA ARG A 68 22.21 -23.82 -6.84
C ARG A 68 21.70 -22.40 -6.63
N VAL A 69 22.56 -21.44 -6.93
CA VAL A 69 22.21 -20.03 -7.15
C VAL A 69 21.05 -19.99 -8.16
N PRO A 70 20.09 -19.04 -8.07
CA PRO A 70 19.14 -18.81 -9.16
C PRO A 70 19.92 -18.73 -10.47
N VAL A 71 19.63 -19.66 -11.38
CA VAL A 71 20.51 -20.01 -12.51
C VAL A 71 20.48 -18.89 -13.54
N THR A 72 19.38 -18.16 -13.58
CA THR A 72 19.18 -16.99 -14.43
C THR A 72 19.03 -15.72 -13.60
N ASN A 73 19.42 -14.58 -14.17
CA ASN A 73 19.17 -13.26 -13.57
C ASN A 73 17.67 -13.01 -13.37
N GLU A 74 16.80 -13.60 -14.20
CA GLU A 74 15.34 -13.51 -14.07
C GLU A 74 14.81 -14.25 -12.84
N GLU A 75 15.26 -15.48 -12.56
CA GLU A 75 14.85 -16.22 -11.36
C GLU A 75 15.33 -15.54 -10.07
N ARG A 76 16.52 -14.92 -10.12
CA ARG A 76 17.10 -14.16 -9.01
C ARG A 76 16.30 -12.88 -8.75
N ARG A 77 15.91 -12.19 -9.82
CA ARG A 77 15.02 -11.03 -9.80
C ARG A 77 13.65 -11.40 -9.23
N LEU A 78 13.05 -12.49 -9.71
CA LEU A 78 11.73 -12.96 -9.27
C LEU A 78 11.72 -13.35 -7.79
N TYR A 79 12.79 -13.98 -7.29
CA TYR A 79 12.97 -14.31 -5.87
C TYR A 79 13.14 -13.06 -4.99
N MET A 80 13.84 -12.04 -5.49
CA MET A 80 13.98 -10.75 -4.82
C MET A 80 12.67 -9.97 -4.79
N ASP A 81 11.97 -9.92 -5.92
CA ASP A 81 10.63 -9.37 -6.04
C ASP A 81 9.67 -10.04 -5.05
N THR A 82 9.78 -11.36 -4.92
CA THR A 82 9.03 -12.18 -3.96
C THR A 82 9.33 -11.77 -2.51
N CYS A 83 10.60 -11.66 -2.13
CA CYS A 83 10.98 -11.33 -0.74
C CYS A 83 10.61 -9.89 -0.37
N VAL A 84 10.80 -8.94 -1.28
CA VAL A 84 10.40 -7.55 -1.06
C VAL A 84 8.88 -7.38 -1.11
N PHE A 85 8.16 -8.16 -1.92
CA PHE A 85 6.71 -8.20 -1.88
C PHE A 85 6.18 -8.70 -0.52
N LEU A 86 6.73 -9.81 0.00
CA LEU A 86 6.37 -10.35 1.33
C LEU A 86 6.67 -9.35 2.45
N SER A 87 7.81 -8.66 2.34
CA SER A 87 8.24 -7.55 3.18
C SER A 87 7.20 -6.42 3.25
N MET A 88 6.84 -5.90 2.09
CA MET A 88 6.11 -4.64 1.99
C MET A 88 4.60 -4.81 2.13
N ARG A 89 4.06 -5.94 1.65
CA ARG A 89 2.63 -6.19 1.69
C ARG A 89 2.20 -6.88 2.98
N LEU A 90 3.00 -7.78 3.55
CA LEU A 90 2.58 -8.57 4.72
C LEU A 90 3.18 -8.09 6.06
N LYS A 91 4.00 -7.02 6.06
CA LYS A 91 4.72 -6.52 7.25
C LYS A 91 5.49 -7.63 7.98
N VAL A 92 6.15 -8.51 7.23
CA VAL A 92 7.05 -9.52 7.81
C VAL A 92 8.25 -8.80 8.42
N GLU A 93 8.62 -9.12 9.67
CA GLU A 93 9.63 -8.39 10.44
C GLU A 93 10.98 -8.23 9.69
N GLU A 94 11.57 -7.04 9.82
CA GLU A 94 12.79 -6.60 9.13
C GLU A 94 13.99 -7.55 9.36
N ILE A 95 14.06 -8.21 10.51
CA ILE A 95 15.11 -9.19 10.86
C ILE A 95 15.07 -10.41 9.93
N PHE A 96 13.86 -10.86 9.57
CA PHE A 96 13.68 -12.01 8.69
C PHE A 96 14.01 -11.67 7.24
N LEU A 97 13.65 -10.46 6.81
CA LEU A 97 14.02 -9.94 5.49
C LEU A 97 15.51 -9.72 5.36
N ARG A 98 16.17 -9.14 6.38
CA ARG A 98 17.64 -9.02 6.43
C ARG A 98 18.31 -10.38 6.35
N ARG A 99 17.71 -11.43 6.93
CA ARG A 99 18.21 -12.81 6.84
C ARG A 99 18.03 -13.40 5.43
N LEU A 100 16.90 -13.18 4.75
CA LEU A 100 16.66 -13.62 3.37
C LEU A 100 17.52 -12.85 2.35
N LEU A 101 17.67 -11.54 2.54
CA LEU A 101 18.48 -10.65 1.71
C LEU A 101 19.98 -10.95 1.89
N SER A 102 20.45 -11.25 3.10
CA SER A 102 21.85 -11.64 3.36
C SER A 102 22.22 -12.96 2.67
N TYR A 103 21.26 -13.90 2.54
CA TYR A 103 21.46 -15.12 1.76
C TYR A 103 21.72 -14.81 0.28
N SER A 104 20.95 -13.89 -0.33
CA SER A 104 21.15 -13.56 -1.73
C SER A 104 22.40 -12.74 -2.01
N TYR A 105 22.79 -11.82 -1.12
CA TYR A 105 23.99 -11.00 -1.30
C TYR A 105 25.27 -11.85 -1.15
N ASN A 106 25.25 -12.83 -0.23
CA ASN A 106 26.39 -13.71 0.03
C ASN A 106 26.39 -15.03 -0.76
N GLN A 107 25.46 -15.22 -1.73
CA GLN A 107 25.22 -16.50 -2.41
C GLN A 107 24.98 -17.68 -1.44
N GLN A 108 24.63 -17.39 -0.20
CA GLN A 108 24.33 -18.40 0.80
C GLN A 108 22.90 -18.92 0.57
N ARG A 109 22.67 -20.16 0.99
CA ARG A 109 21.69 -21.02 0.36
C ARG A 109 20.65 -21.45 1.42
N LEU A 110 19.35 -21.32 1.10
CA LEU A 110 18.25 -21.63 2.03
C LEU A 110 18.21 -23.13 2.33
N ASN A 111 17.98 -23.48 3.60
CA ASN A 111 17.83 -24.88 4.01
C ASN A 111 16.36 -25.31 4.11
N GLU A 112 16.12 -26.61 4.32
CA GLU A 112 14.78 -27.20 4.44
C GLU A 112 13.97 -26.63 5.63
N LYS A 113 14.67 -26.23 6.70
CA LYS A 113 14.07 -25.58 7.86
C LYS A 113 13.58 -24.16 7.51
N ASP A 114 14.38 -23.38 6.79
CA ASP A 114 13.99 -22.04 6.33
C ASP A 114 12.73 -22.09 5.43
N THR A 115 12.60 -23.15 4.61
CA THR A 115 11.42 -23.36 3.75
C THR A 115 10.18 -23.72 4.57
N THR A 116 10.34 -24.52 5.62
CA THR A 116 9.25 -24.89 6.53
C THR A 116 8.79 -23.70 7.37
N ASP A 117 9.74 -22.90 7.86
CA ASP A 117 9.48 -21.67 8.61
C ASP A 117 8.73 -20.64 7.73
N LEU A 118 9.14 -20.47 6.47
CA LEU A 118 8.43 -19.65 5.48
C LEU A 118 6.97 -20.10 5.30
N GLN A 119 6.72 -21.40 5.16
CA GLN A 119 5.36 -21.93 5.04
C GLN A 119 4.53 -21.68 6.30
N GLY A 120 5.12 -21.80 7.49
CA GLY A 120 4.48 -21.49 8.76
C GLY A 120 4.07 -20.01 8.86
N ILE A 121 4.99 -19.11 8.52
CA ILE A 121 4.75 -17.66 8.49
C ILE A 121 3.64 -17.30 7.49
N LEU A 122 3.73 -17.82 6.26
CA LEU A 122 2.71 -17.59 5.23
C LEU A 122 1.32 -18.06 5.68
N ARG A 123 1.23 -19.24 6.31
CA ARG A 123 -0.04 -19.74 6.86
C ARG A 123 -0.58 -18.86 7.99
N GLY A 124 0.29 -18.36 8.86
CA GLY A 124 -0.10 -17.44 9.94
C GLY A 124 -0.63 -16.10 9.39
N LEU A 125 0.07 -15.53 8.43
CA LEU A 125 -0.33 -14.29 7.74
C LEU A 125 -1.66 -14.48 7.01
N TRP A 126 -1.78 -15.58 6.25
CA TRP A 126 -3.01 -15.97 5.56
C TRP A 126 -4.20 -16.12 6.52
N GLY A 127 -4.00 -16.83 7.63
CA GLY A 127 -5.02 -16.99 8.67
C GLY A 127 -5.47 -15.64 9.23
N GLY A 128 -4.51 -14.73 9.47
CA GLY A 128 -4.79 -13.37 9.92
C GLY A 128 -5.58 -12.53 8.91
N LEU A 129 -5.23 -12.62 7.61
CA LEU A 129 -5.95 -11.91 6.54
C LEU A 129 -7.40 -12.40 6.43
N LYS A 130 -7.60 -13.72 6.43
CA LYS A 130 -8.94 -14.32 6.31
C LYS A 130 -9.81 -14.04 7.53
N ALA A 131 -9.26 -14.19 8.74
CA ALA A 131 -10.02 -14.01 9.97
C ALA A 131 -10.40 -12.53 10.23
N LYS A 132 -9.52 -11.59 9.85
CA LYS A 132 -9.72 -10.15 10.10
C LYS A 132 -10.24 -9.39 8.88
N PHE A 133 -10.52 -10.08 7.78
CA PHE A 133 -10.92 -9.50 6.49
C PHE A 133 -10.04 -8.30 6.09
N LYS A 134 -8.72 -8.46 6.22
CA LYS A 134 -7.76 -7.40 5.94
C LYS A 134 -7.55 -7.29 4.43
N ILE A 135 -8.17 -6.29 3.81
CA ILE A 135 -7.95 -5.96 2.41
C ILE A 135 -6.71 -5.09 2.32
N GLN A 136 -5.77 -5.51 1.49
CA GLN A 136 -4.56 -4.73 1.22
C GLN A 136 -4.82 -3.77 0.08
N LEU A 137 -4.54 -2.51 0.31
CA LEU A 137 -4.52 -1.51 -0.75
C LEU A 137 -3.14 -1.51 -1.41
N PRO A 138 -3.07 -1.43 -2.74
CA PRO A 138 -1.79 -1.33 -3.44
C PRO A 138 -1.15 0.03 -3.18
N TRP A 139 0.17 0.13 -3.37
CA TRP A 139 0.82 1.44 -3.50
C TRP A 139 0.16 2.23 -4.65
N PRO A 140 0.00 3.56 -4.57
CA PRO A 140 0.54 4.48 -3.56
C PRO A 140 -0.30 4.66 -2.29
N ASN A 141 -1.37 3.88 -2.05
CA ASN A 141 -2.17 4.03 -0.83
C ASN A 141 -1.31 3.73 0.43
N VAL A 142 -1.26 4.67 1.38
CA VAL A 142 -0.38 4.59 2.57
C VAL A 142 -1.10 5.02 3.84
N ARG A 143 -0.50 4.72 5.00
CA ARG A 143 -0.84 5.35 6.27
C ARG A 143 0.32 6.23 6.71
N LEU A 144 0.02 7.48 7.05
CA LEU A 144 1.01 8.45 7.51
C LEU A 144 0.43 9.31 8.62
N ALA A 145 1.32 9.73 9.52
CA ALA A 145 1.02 10.78 10.48
C ALA A 145 0.83 12.12 9.77
N GLY A 146 -0.12 12.91 10.26
CA GLY A 146 -0.36 14.26 9.76
C GLY A 146 0.59 15.29 10.36
N VAL A 147 0.88 16.34 9.60
CA VAL A 147 1.57 17.55 10.06
C VAL A 147 0.78 18.79 9.63
N ALA A 148 0.83 19.87 10.41
CA ALA A 148 0.21 21.14 10.04
C ALA A 148 1.13 21.96 9.14
N ASP A 149 0.55 22.58 8.12
CA ASP A 149 1.19 23.63 7.34
C ASP A 149 1.22 24.95 8.13
N MET A 150 2.31 25.16 8.86
CA MET A 150 2.53 26.37 9.66
C MET A 150 2.76 27.63 8.82
N GLN A 151 3.00 27.50 7.52
CA GLN A 151 3.19 28.63 6.61
C GLN A 151 1.87 29.10 5.97
N GLY A 152 0.82 28.28 6.02
CA GLY A 152 -0.50 28.60 5.47
C GLY A 152 -0.54 28.63 3.94
N LEU A 153 0.30 27.84 3.29
CA LEU A 153 0.37 27.67 1.83
C LEU A 153 -0.80 26.88 1.25
N LEU A 154 -1.33 25.92 2.01
CA LEU A 154 -2.47 25.09 1.62
C LEU A 154 -3.80 25.77 1.94
N THR A 155 -4.81 25.63 1.09
CA THR A 155 -6.19 26.05 1.37
C THR A 155 -7.03 24.97 2.07
N GLU A 156 -8.27 25.29 2.46
CA GLU A 156 -9.13 24.41 3.30
C GLU A 156 -9.40 23.01 2.73
N LYS A 157 -9.33 22.82 1.41
CA LYS A 157 -9.53 21.51 0.76
C LYS A 157 -8.26 20.91 0.18
N GLU A 158 -7.14 21.58 0.36
CA GLU A 158 -5.86 21.15 -0.18
C GLU A 158 -5.04 20.45 0.89
N VAL A 159 -4.29 19.45 0.43
CA VAL A 159 -3.29 18.73 1.23
C VAL A 159 -2.03 18.54 0.40
N PHE A 160 -0.90 18.32 1.07
CA PHE A 160 0.34 17.90 0.41
C PHE A 160 0.73 16.51 0.88
N LEU A 161 0.99 15.60 -0.06
CA LEU A 161 1.39 14.22 0.24
C LEU A 161 2.68 13.87 -0.51
N LYS A 162 3.71 13.54 0.25
CA LYS A 162 5.00 13.01 -0.22
C LYS A 162 5.22 11.65 0.42
N VAL A 163 5.42 10.63 -0.40
CA VAL A 163 5.64 9.24 0.04
C VAL A 163 6.88 8.67 -0.62
N LYS A 164 7.59 7.81 0.09
CA LYS A 164 8.78 7.14 -0.44
C LYS A 164 8.33 6.11 -1.46
N ILE A 165 9.04 6.07 -2.59
CA ILE A 165 8.80 5.04 -3.60
C ILE A 165 9.43 3.75 -3.08
N PRO A 166 8.65 2.67 -2.94
CA PRO A 166 9.21 1.35 -2.67
C PRO A 166 10.34 0.98 -3.62
N GLU A 167 11.36 0.29 -3.12
CA GLU A 167 12.46 -0.19 -3.96
C GLU A 167 11.96 -1.07 -5.11
N THR A 168 10.91 -1.87 -4.88
CA THR A 168 10.28 -2.75 -5.87
C THR A 168 9.08 -2.18 -6.60
N GLN A 169 8.80 -0.88 -6.44
CA GLN A 169 7.73 -0.26 -7.22
C GLN A 169 8.28 0.25 -8.55
N ASP A 170 7.62 -0.14 -9.63
CA ASP A 170 7.82 0.46 -10.95
C ASP A 170 7.50 1.96 -10.87
N PHE A 171 8.29 2.78 -11.56
CA PHE A 171 8.17 4.23 -11.45
C PHE A 171 8.01 4.89 -12.83
N THR A 172 7.16 5.91 -12.87
CA THR A 172 6.99 6.76 -14.04
C THR A 172 7.99 7.90 -13.98
N CYS A 173 8.77 8.08 -15.04
CA CYS A 173 9.73 9.18 -15.10
C CYS A 173 8.99 10.53 -15.12
N GLY A 174 9.28 11.42 -14.17
CA GLY A 174 8.69 12.76 -14.11
C GLY A 174 9.07 13.69 -15.26
N GLN A 175 10.06 13.33 -16.10
CA GLN A 175 10.48 14.16 -17.24
C GLN A 175 9.90 13.69 -18.58
N CYS A 176 9.92 12.38 -18.84
CA CYS A 176 9.54 11.82 -20.15
C CYS A 176 8.36 10.84 -20.08
N THR A 177 7.71 10.75 -18.92
CA THR A 177 6.50 9.94 -18.62
C THR A 177 6.61 8.45 -18.95
N THR A 178 7.82 7.96 -19.20
CA THR A 178 8.07 6.56 -19.50
C THR A 178 7.95 5.74 -18.22
N LEU A 179 7.21 4.63 -18.28
CA LEU A 179 7.15 3.64 -17.22
C LEU A 179 8.47 2.86 -17.19
N ASN A 180 9.14 2.86 -16.06
CA ASN A 180 10.39 2.13 -15.84
C ASN A 180 10.16 1.04 -14.81
N ASN A 181 10.82 -0.08 -15.02
CA ASN A 181 10.78 -1.17 -14.07
C ASN A 181 11.52 -0.77 -12.78
N TRP A 182 11.08 -1.36 -11.67
CA TRP A 182 11.61 -1.10 -10.33
C TRP A 182 13.13 -1.26 -10.20
N ASN A 183 13.73 -2.14 -11.01
CA ASN A 183 15.16 -2.47 -11.00
C ASN A 183 16.03 -1.48 -11.80
N CYS A 184 15.43 -0.49 -12.45
CA CYS A 184 16.15 0.56 -13.15
C CYS A 184 16.60 1.64 -12.16
N VAL A 185 17.91 1.94 -12.14
CA VAL A 185 18.49 3.03 -11.33
C VAL A 185 18.16 4.41 -11.93
N ALA A 186 17.95 4.45 -13.24
CA ALA A 186 17.59 5.64 -13.98
C ALA A 186 16.58 5.30 -15.08
N CYS A 187 15.89 6.32 -15.59
CA CYS A 187 14.93 6.17 -16.66
C CYS A 187 15.61 5.65 -17.94
N VAL A 188 15.05 4.58 -18.51
CA VAL A 188 15.61 3.93 -19.72
C VAL A 188 15.62 4.84 -20.95
N LYS A 189 14.75 5.85 -20.99
CA LYS A 189 14.61 6.76 -22.13
C LYS A 189 15.47 8.02 -22.04
N CYS A 190 15.58 8.62 -20.84
CA CYS A 190 16.22 9.93 -20.69
C CYS A 190 17.40 9.95 -19.70
N GLY A 191 17.71 8.83 -19.04
CA GLY A 191 18.83 8.74 -18.09
C GLY A 191 18.61 9.47 -16.77
N LYS A 192 17.44 10.08 -16.54
CA LYS A 192 17.12 10.72 -15.26
C LYS A 192 17.03 9.69 -14.13
N GLU A 193 17.67 9.97 -13.00
CA GLU A 193 17.67 9.08 -11.83
C GLU A 193 16.26 8.75 -11.34
N LYS A 194 16.10 7.55 -10.76
CA LYS A 194 14.87 7.13 -10.11
C LYS A 194 14.56 8.11 -8.96
N PRO A 195 13.37 8.75 -8.94
CA PRO A 195 13.00 9.60 -7.82
C PRO A 195 12.88 8.77 -6.55
N GLU A 196 13.38 9.28 -5.43
CA GLU A 196 13.22 8.62 -4.13
C GLU A 196 11.78 8.75 -3.60
N TYR A 197 11.14 9.88 -3.89
CA TYR A 197 9.79 10.21 -3.42
C TYR A 197 8.80 10.36 -4.57
N TYR A 198 7.58 9.90 -4.33
CA TYR A 198 6.40 10.18 -5.14
C TYR A 198 5.58 11.26 -4.43
N ILE A 199 5.27 12.32 -5.17
CA ILE A 199 4.42 13.40 -4.70
C ILE A 199 3.10 13.30 -5.44
N HIS A 200 2.03 13.08 -4.68
CA HIS A 200 0.73 12.90 -5.29
C HIS A 200 0.15 14.24 -5.77
N LYS A 201 -0.53 14.20 -6.92
CA LYS A 201 -1.26 15.33 -7.50
C LYS A 201 -2.65 14.85 -7.90
N GLY A 202 -3.68 15.58 -7.51
CA GLY A 202 -5.07 15.24 -7.80
C GLY A 202 -5.83 14.73 -6.57
N SER A 203 -6.96 14.07 -6.81
CA SER A 203 -7.91 13.74 -5.76
C SER A 203 -7.41 12.64 -4.81
N ILE A 204 -7.55 12.88 -3.51
CA ILE A 204 -7.15 11.95 -2.45
C ILE A 204 -8.26 11.78 -1.43
N GLY A 205 -8.52 10.53 -1.04
CA GLY A 205 -9.41 10.18 0.05
C GLY A 205 -8.64 10.05 1.36
N LEU A 206 -9.06 10.77 2.40
CA LEU A 206 -8.46 10.71 3.73
C LEU A 206 -9.46 10.22 4.77
N MET A 207 -9.02 9.33 5.65
CA MET A 207 -9.78 8.91 6.84
C MET A 207 -8.85 8.60 8.03
N LYS A 208 -9.39 8.74 9.23
CA LYS A 208 -8.80 8.20 10.46
C LYS A 208 -9.59 6.99 10.93
N ASN A 209 -8.90 6.01 11.54
CA ASN A 209 -9.57 4.93 12.24
C ASN A 209 -9.84 5.31 13.72
N PRO A 210 -10.99 4.92 14.30
CA PRO A 210 -12.13 4.27 13.65
C PRO A 210 -13.01 5.27 12.87
N CYS A 211 -13.32 4.97 11.61
CA CYS A 211 -14.20 5.78 10.78
C CYS A 211 -15.68 5.41 11.02
N LEU A 212 -16.31 6.02 12.03
CA LEU A 212 -17.68 5.69 12.43
C LEU A 212 -18.75 6.48 11.66
N HIS A 213 -18.43 7.70 11.25
CA HIS A 213 -19.35 8.57 10.52
C HIS A 213 -19.06 8.51 9.01
N PRO A 214 -20.08 8.40 8.15
CA PRO A 214 -19.87 8.38 6.70
C PRO A 214 -19.10 9.60 6.19
N GLY A 215 -19.37 10.78 6.77
CA GLY A 215 -18.65 12.01 6.48
C GLY A 215 -17.24 12.11 7.09
N SER A 216 -16.70 11.07 7.71
CA SER A 216 -15.31 11.05 8.19
C SER A 216 -14.31 10.50 7.17
N TYR A 217 -14.79 9.88 6.09
CA TYR A 217 -13.97 9.61 4.91
C TYR A 217 -14.23 10.72 3.89
N ARG A 218 -13.22 11.54 3.62
CA ARG A 218 -13.38 12.79 2.86
C ARG A 218 -12.43 12.88 1.69
N LEU A 219 -12.90 13.56 0.65
CA LEU A 219 -12.12 13.88 -0.54
C LEU A 219 -11.41 15.22 -0.33
N PHE A 220 -10.13 15.27 -0.66
CA PHE A 220 -9.29 16.46 -0.70
C PHE A 220 -8.56 16.54 -2.04
N ASP A 221 -8.02 17.71 -2.33
CA ASP A 221 -7.17 17.94 -3.48
C ASP A 221 -5.70 17.92 -3.04
N CYS A 222 -4.94 16.95 -3.55
CA CYS A 222 -3.51 16.89 -3.32
C CYS A 222 -2.80 17.80 -4.30
N VAL A 223 -2.11 18.82 -3.78
CA VAL A 223 -1.42 19.84 -4.57
C VAL A 223 0.08 19.78 -4.35
N TYR A 224 0.84 20.12 -5.38
CA TYR A 224 2.29 20.24 -5.28
C TYR A 224 2.68 21.65 -4.94
N ILE A 225 3.40 21.80 -3.82
CA ILE A 225 3.96 23.05 -3.34
C ILE A 225 5.45 22.82 -3.14
N ARG A 226 6.27 23.63 -3.83
CA ARG A 226 7.72 23.44 -3.86
C ARG A 226 8.34 23.66 -2.49
N GLU A 227 7.84 24.66 -1.77
CA GLU A 227 8.27 25.04 -0.43
C GLU A 227 8.06 23.90 0.57
N LEU A 228 6.95 23.18 0.47
CA LEU A 228 6.68 22.01 1.31
C LEU A 228 7.56 20.82 0.89
N ASP A 229 7.76 20.59 -0.41
CA ASP A 229 8.63 19.51 -0.90
C ASP A 229 10.09 19.68 -0.46
N GLU A 230 10.60 20.91 -0.51
CA GLU A 230 11.95 21.26 -0.06
C GLU A 230 12.09 21.29 1.48
N MET A 231 10.99 21.52 2.22
CA MET A 231 11.01 21.56 3.68
C MET A 231 11.12 20.17 4.33
N PHE A 232 10.53 19.14 3.70
CA PHE A 232 10.47 17.81 4.28
C PHE A 232 11.39 16.84 3.54
N ASP A 233 12.42 16.35 4.24
CA ASP A 233 13.38 15.35 3.72
C ASP A 233 12.79 13.93 3.58
N GLY A 234 11.59 13.70 4.15
CA GLY A 234 10.97 12.38 4.33
C GLY A 234 9.56 12.26 3.75
N GLU A 235 8.87 11.19 4.16
CA GLU A 235 7.44 11.03 3.91
C GLU A 235 6.64 11.98 4.81
N VAL A 236 5.63 12.64 4.24
CA VAL A 236 4.80 13.57 4.99
C VAL A 236 3.42 13.70 4.36
N LEU A 237 2.40 13.78 5.23
CA LEU A 237 1.07 14.28 4.91
C LEU A 237 0.88 15.62 5.62
N VAL A 238 0.70 16.69 4.85
CA VAL A 238 0.53 18.05 5.38
C VAL A 238 -0.92 18.50 5.20
N PHE A 239 -1.53 18.94 6.29
CA PHE A 239 -2.85 19.53 6.35
C PHE A 239 -2.76 21.05 6.42
N SER A 240 -3.72 21.75 5.83
CA SER A 240 -3.80 23.20 5.93
C SER A 240 -4.04 23.63 7.39
N ALA A 241 -3.22 24.58 7.85
CA ALA A 241 -3.49 25.38 9.04
C ALA A 241 -3.70 26.86 8.68
N ASN A 242 -4.09 27.15 7.44
CA ASN A 242 -4.37 28.50 7.00
C ASN A 242 -5.53 29.09 7.80
N SER A 243 -5.35 30.33 8.28
CA SER A 243 -6.36 31.10 9.03
C SER A 243 -7.72 31.24 8.33
N SER A 244 -7.78 31.07 7.00
CA SER A 244 -9.03 31.09 6.23
C SER A 244 -9.87 29.82 6.39
N CYS A 245 -9.32 28.75 6.95
CA CYS A 245 -10.05 27.49 7.14
C CYS A 245 -11.10 27.66 8.23
N ASN A 246 -12.36 27.31 7.93
CA ASN A 246 -13.43 27.40 8.90
C ASN A 246 -13.27 26.37 10.06
N THR A 247 -12.68 25.21 9.76
CA THR A 247 -12.32 24.22 10.77
C THR A 247 -11.09 23.43 10.32
N ALA A 248 -10.31 22.91 11.27
CA ALA A 248 -9.14 22.08 10.94
C ALA A 248 -9.59 20.80 10.22
N GLN A 249 -8.92 20.47 9.12
CA GLN A 249 -9.26 19.31 8.28
C GLN A 249 -9.27 18.00 9.08
N VAL A 250 -8.30 17.83 9.99
CA VAL A 250 -8.15 16.64 10.85
C VAL A 250 -9.34 16.39 11.78
N HIS A 251 -9.99 17.43 12.28
CA HIS A 251 -11.19 17.27 13.12
C HIS A 251 -12.36 16.68 12.32
N GLN A 252 -12.39 16.91 11.01
CA GLN A 252 -13.40 16.33 10.13
C GLN A 252 -13.17 14.82 9.90
N LEU A 253 -11.97 14.32 10.19
CA LEU A 253 -11.54 12.92 10.03
C LEU A 253 -11.71 12.15 11.33
N SER A 254 -12.96 11.98 11.76
CA SER A 254 -13.33 11.31 13.03
C SER A 254 -12.76 11.99 14.28
N GLY A 255 -12.76 13.33 14.29
CA GLY A 255 -12.29 14.11 15.45
C GLY A 255 -10.80 13.99 15.70
N GLY A 256 -10.00 13.72 14.66
CA GLY A 256 -8.55 13.62 14.78
C GLY A 256 -7.88 14.95 15.05
N ASP A 257 -6.61 14.88 15.42
CA ASP A 257 -5.70 16.00 15.60
C ASP A 257 -4.31 15.65 15.01
N LEU A 258 -3.27 16.36 15.45
CA LEU A 258 -1.92 16.25 14.92
C LEU A 258 -0.89 15.91 16.02
N ASP A 259 -1.32 15.20 17.06
CA ASP A 259 -0.44 14.79 18.17
C ASP A 259 0.24 13.42 17.95
N GLY A 260 -0.02 12.78 16.81
CA GLY A 260 0.44 11.43 16.47
C GLY A 260 -0.58 10.58 15.71
N ASP A 261 -1.72 11.15 15.32
CA ASP A 261 -2.76 10.46 14.55
C ASP A 261 -2.27 9.96 13.18
N ASP A 262 -2.55 8.68 12.89
CA ASP A 262 -2.29 8.03 11.60
C ASP A 262 -3.51 8.12 10.67
N PHE A 263 -3.32 8.74 9.51
CA PHE A 263 -4.34 8.89 8.47
C PHE A 263 -4.13 7.89 7.34
N LEU A 264 -5.21 7.22 6.91
CA LEU A 264 -5.20 6.41 5.70
C LEU A 264 -5.40 7.30 4.48
N CYS A 265 -4.38 7.33 3.61
CA CYS A 265 -4.35 8.04 2.34
C CYS A 265 -4.73 7.10 1.21
N VAL A 266 -5.87 7.37 0.57
CA VAL A 266 -6.42 6.58 -0.54
C VAL A 266 -6.32 7.37 -1.84
N MET A 267 -5.57 6.85 -2.80
CA MET A 267 -5.37 7.43 -4.14
C MET A 267 -5.98 6.57 -5.25
N ALA A 268 -6.46 5.37 -4.91
CA ALA A 268 -7.15 4.52 -5.87
C ALA A 268 -8.50 5.14 -6.25
N GLU A 269 -8.65 5.54 -7.52
CA GLU A 269 -9.84 6.24 -8.03
C GLU A 269 -11.15 5.49 -7.75
N ASP A 270 -11.15 4.15 -7.83
CA ASP A 270 -12.33 3.32 -7.58
C ASP A 270 -12.71 3.18 -6.09
N LEU A 271 -11.87 3.72 -5.20
CA LEU A 271 -12.08 3.76 -3.75
C LEU A 271 -12.30 5.17 -3.22
N LEU A 272 -12.16 6.22 -4.05
CA LEU A 272 -12.38 7.60 -3.62
C LEU A 272 -13.85 7.83 -3.25
N PRO A 273 -14.12 8.74 -2.29
CA PRO A 273 -15.47 9.21 -2.04
C PRO A 273 -16.08 9.77 -3.33
N VAL A 274 -17.35 9.47 -3.60
CA VAL A 274 -18.04 9.98 -4.78
C VAL A 274 -18.65 11.33 -4.46
N ASP A 275 -18.30 12.36 -5.22
CA ASP A 275 -18.91 13.68 -5.08
C ASP A 275 -20.43 13.59 -5.30
N GLY A 276 -21.20 14.20 -4.38
CA GLY A 276 -22.66 14.28 -4.46
C GLY A 276 -23.44 13.41 -3.46
N ILE A 277 -22.77 12.59 -2.64
CA ILE A 277 -23.43 11.95 -1.50
C ILE A 277 -23.37 12.93 -0.32
N ASN A 278 -24.39 13.79 -0.21
CA ASN A 278 -24.62 14.57 1.01
C ASN A 278 -24.90 13.60 2.16
N TYR A 279 -23.87 13.30 2.96
CA TYR A 279 -23.99 12.47 4.17
C TYR A 279 -24.68 13.21 5.34
N PHE A 280 -25.14 14.44 5.10
CA PHE A 280 -25.98 15.19 6.01
C PHE A 280 -27.44 15.11 5.54
N VAL A 281 -28.16 14.14 6.13
CA VAL A 281 -29.61 14.21 6.36
C VAL A 281 -29.84 13.94 7.83
#